data_AF-A0AB37WWB7-F1
#
_entry.id   AF-A0AB37WWB7-F1
#
_cell.length_a   1.000
_cell.length_b   1.000
_cell.length_c   1.000
_cell.angle_alpha   90.00
_cell.angle_beta   90.00
_cell.angle_gamma   90.00
#
_symmetry.space_group_name_H-M   'P 1'
#
loop_
_entity.id
_entity.type
_entity.pdbx_description
1 polymer ?
#
loop_
_entity_poly.entity_id
_entity_poly.type
_entity_poly.pdbx_seq_one_letter_code
_entity_poly.pdbx_strand_id
1 'polypeptide(L)'
;MKDRYAKAAKEIEDTVNEMYRLQNIAQFAMQKIMHTKQERHNEIVRQRHQSPELSDLIAAGERAQQLLLSWHKSICIQASAVQPVPSSGRGEFPTLFNGNTRAPDLINRVTVGRLAADLQHYVVGTEGHSLFNDGSFWLPEVDVASKLHDWIGNEVSSPTLWISSLEFSPPDVPSSRAAALNALVAAWTAELPIISHFCERPRFATLARDRDVEKIGLLGMVYSLIAQLLQFEFEGDAFEFVQSRVEKLDGSDESWATALDMLSALLQATPHLRTCVIDGLNDLTFAAGASWCNGFLQLLFRHQKSFAGRFRILLTTAGGSRVVQDHVSIADRVFTQTETREVIRNGQWYDRLGS
;
A
#
# COMPACT_ATOMS: atom_id res chain seq x y z
N MET A 1 22.10 40.28 26.08
CA MET A 1 20.94 39.61 26.74
C MET A 1 19.70 39.69 25.84
N LYS A 2 19.31 40.89 25.36
CA LYS A 2 18.24 41.07 24.34
C LYS A 2 18.35 40.11 23.16
N ASP A 3 19.55 39.88 22.64
CA ASP A 3 19.79 39.03 21.47
C ASP A 3 19.46 37.54 21.71
N ARG A 4 19.62 37.07 22.96
CA ARG A 4 19.19 35.72 23.35
C ARG A 4 17.66 35.60 23.38
N TYR A 5 16.96 36.63 23.86
CA TYR A 5 15.49 36.67 23.82
C TYR A 5 14.96 36.79 22.39
N ALA A 6 15.60 37.60 21.53
CA ALA A 6 15.23 37.70 20.13
C ALA A 6 15.42 36.37 19.37
N LYS A 7 16.54 35.66 19.63
CA LYS A 7 16.79 34.32 19.08
C LYS A 7 15.74 33.31 19.55
N ALA A 8 15.48 33.25 20.86
CA ALA A 8 14.49 32.33 21.42
C ALA A 8 13.06 32.63 20.93
N ALA A 9 12.68 33.91 20.81
CA ALA A 9 11.38 34.30 20.26
C ALA A 9 11.22 33.84 18.81
N LYS A 10 12.27 34.00 17.98
CA LYS A 10 12.27 33.49 16.61
C LYS A 10 12.21 31.96 16.56
N GLU A 11 12.98 31.26 17.39
CA GLU A 11 12.95 29.79 17.47
C GLU A 11 11.55 29.26 17.86
N ILE A 12 10.84 29.98 18.75
CA ILE A 12 9.45 29.68 19.09
C ILE A 12 8.51 29.97 17.92
N GLU A 13 8.64 31.11 17.24
CA GLU A 13 7.82 31.48 16.07
C GLU A 13 8.00 30.50 14.91
N ASP A 14 9.25 30.16 14.57
CA ASP A 14 9.60 29.16 13.55
C ASP A 14 8.99 27.78 13.93
N THR A 15 9.03 27.39 15.21
CA THR A 15 8.43 26.14 15.71
C THR A 15 6.90 26.15 15.62
N VAL A 16 6.24 27.24 16.00
CA VAL A 16 4.78 27.38 15.96
C VAL A 16 4.28 27.37 14.50
N ASN A 17 4.97 28.07 13.60
CA ASN A 17 4.65 28.06 12.17
C ASN A 17 4.80 26.64 11.57
N GLU A 18 5.84 25.90 11.95
CA GLU A 18 6.02 24.50 11.56
C GLU A 18 4.91 23.60 12.13
N MET A 19 4.50 23.79 13.38
CA MET A 19 3.37 23.05 13.98
C MET A 19 2.06 23.26 13.19
N TYR A 20 1.72 24.50 12.83
CA TYR A 20 0.55 24.80 12.00
C TYR A 20 0.66 24.20 10.58
N ARG A 21 1.85 24.26 9.96
CA ARG A 21 2.09 23.63 8.64
C ARG A 21 1.83 22.12 8.70
N LEU A 22 2.37 21.44 9.70
CA LEU A 22 2.20 20.00 9.92
C LEU A 22 0.73 19.66 10.21
N GLN A 23 0.03 20.44 11.03
CA GLN A 23 -1.40 20.25 11.29
C GLN A 23 -2.25 20.33 10.00
N ASN A 24 -1.98 21.32 9.14
CA ASN A 24 -2.70 21.45 7.86
C ASN A 24 -2.45 20.26 6.92
N ILE A 25 -1.20 19.78 6.85
CA ILE A 25 -0.82 18.58 6.08
C ILE A 25 -1.55 17.34 6.61
N ALA A 26 -1.57 17.16 7.94
CA ALA A 26 -2.28 16.07 8.58
C ALA A 26 -3.79 16.12 8.28
N GLN A 27 -4.42 17.30 8.42
CA GLN A 27 -5.85 17.50 8.17
C GLN A 27 -6.25 17.24 6.71
N PHE A 28 -5.44 17.65 5.73
CA PHE A 28 -5.67 17.35 4.32
C PHE A 28 -5.65 15.84 4.04
N ALA A 29 -4.71 15.12 4.63
CA ALA A 29 -4.65 13.66 4.50
C ALA A 29 -5.84 12.96 5.17
N MET A 30 -6.32 13.49 6.30
CA MET A 30 -7.54 12.99 6.96
C MET A 30 -8.78 13.22 6.10
N GLN A 31 -8.89 14.35 5.39
CA GLN A 31 -9.98 14.57 4.43
C GLN A 31 -9.97 13.49 3.33
N LYS A 32 -8.80 13.14 2.77
CA LYS A 32 -8.68 12.01 1.82
C LYS A 32 -9.13 10.68 2.44
N ILE A 33 -8.73 10.36 3.68
CA ILE A 33 -9.21 9.14 4.37
C ILE A 33 -10.75 9.12 4.47
N MET A 34 -11.39 10.26 4.75
CA MET A 34 -12.85 10.37 4.93
C MET A 34 -13.68 10.40 3.63
N HIS A 35 -13.06 10.34 2.45
CA HIS A 35 -13.77 10.17 1.17
C HIS A 35 -14.66 8.91 1.18
N THR A 36 -15.70 8.85 0.36
CA THR A 36 -16.43 7.59 0.16
C THR A 36 -15.57 6.59 -0.62
N LYS A 37 -15.89 5.29 -0.56
CA LYS A 37 -15.18 4.23 -1.30
C LYS A 37 -14.98 4.55 -2.78
N GLN A 38 -15.98 5.14 -3.45
CA GLN A 38 -15.89 5.50 -4.86
C GLN A 38 -14.95 6.69 -5.10
N GLU A 39 -14.95 7.70 -4.24
CA GLU A 39 -14.05 8.85 -4.37
C GLU A 39 -12.59 8.44 -4.12
N ARG A 40 -12.34 7.53 -3.17
CA ARG A 40 -11.02 6.89 -3.00
C ARG A 40 -10.58 6.15 -4.25
N HIS A 41 -11.46 5.30 -4.80
CA HIS A 41 -11.18 4.53 -6.01
C HIS A 41 -10.91 5.45 -7.22
N ASN A 42 -11.78 6.43 -7.48
CA ASN A 42 -11.63 7.40 -8.57
C ASN A 42 -10.33 8.19 -8.46
N GLU A 43 -9.95 8.64 -7.26
CA GLU A 43 -8.69 9.35 -7.02
C GLU A 43 -7.46 8.46 -7.25
N ILE A 44 -7.52 7.17 -6.88
CA ILE A 44 -6.43 6.21 -7.13
C ILE A 44 -6.29 5.92 -8.62
N VAL A 45 -7.40 5.67 -9.34
CA VAL A 45 -7.39 5.52 -10.79
C VAL A 45 -6.82 6.79 -11.44
N ARG A 46 -7.28 7.99 -11.05
CA ARG A 46 -6.72 9.27 -11.52
C ARG A 46 -5.20 9.34 -11.33
N GLN A 47 -4.68 8.95 -10.16
CA GLN A 47 -3.24 8.95 -9.90
C GLN A 47 -2.47 7.90 -10.71
N ARG A 48 -3.07 6.73 -10.99
CA ARG A 48 -2.46 5.69 -11.85
C ARG A 48 -2.39 6.10 -13.32
N HIS A 49 -3.23 7.03 -13.75
CA HIS A 49 -3.24 7.60 -15.10
C HIS A 49 -2.36 8.87 -15.22
N GLN A 50 -1.65 9.28 -14.16
CA GLN A 50 -0.64 10.34 -14.24
C GLN A 50 0.67 9.78 -14.82
N SER A 51 1.33 10.59 -15.66
CA SER A 51 2.71 10.34 -16.15
C SER A 51 3.70 11.31 -15.49
N PRO A 52 3.99 11.19 -14.18
CA PRO A 52 4.79 12.16 -13.44
C PRO A 52 6.26 12.13 -13.85
N GLU A 53 6.89 13.31 -13.91
CA GLU A 53 8.32 13.44 -14.17
C GLU A 53 9.15 12.97 -12.96
N LEU A 54 10.45 12.77 -13.15
CA LEU A 54 11.34 12.33 -12.07
C LEU A 54 11.38 13.33 -10.90
N SER A 55 11.33 14.63 -11.20
CA SER A 55 11.20 15.74 -10.24
C SER A 55 9.92 15.63 -9.39
N ASP A 56 8.78 15.37 -10.03
CA ASP A 56 7.49 15.21 -9.34
C ASP A 56 7.51 14.02 -8.38
N LEU A 57 8.15 12.92 -8.79
CA LEU A 57 8.29 11.69 -8.00
C LEU A 57 9.25 11.86 -6.81
N ILE A 58 10.29 12.67 -6.96
CA ILE A 58 11.18 13.09 -5.86
C ILE A 58 10.37 13.94 -4.87
N ALA A 59 9.69 14.98 -5.35
CA ALA A 59 8.86 15.84 -4.51
C ALA A 59 7.69 15.08 -3.84
N ALA A 60 7.15 14.04 -4.48
CA ALA A 60 6.16 13.14 -3.89
C ALA A 60 6.75 12.30 -2.75
N GLY A 61 7.98 11.80 -2.90
CA GLY A 61 8.71 11.13 -1.82
C GLY A 61 8.90 12.02 -0.59
N GLU A 62 9.32 13.28 -0.80
CA GLU A 62 9.46 14.29 0.25
C GLU A 62 8.13 14.65 0.90
N ARG A 63 7.06 14.85 0.12
CA ARG A 63 5.71 15.08 0.66
C ARG A 63 5.23 13.89 1.52
N ALA A 64 5.41 12.66 1.06
CA ALA A 64 5.04 11.45 1.78
C ALA A 64 5.83 11.31 3.11
N GLN A 65 7.11 11.65 3.07
CA GLN A 65 7.98 11.71 4.25
C GLN A 65 7.48 12.77 5.26
N GLN A 66 7.17 13.98 4.80
CA GLN A 66 6.62 15.07 5.63
C GLN A 66 5.24 14.73 6.22
N LEU A 67 4.39 13.98 5.49
CA LEU A 67 3.11 13.47 5.97
C LEU A 67 3.27 12.51 7.16
N LEU A 68 4.22 11.57 7.10
CA LEU A 68 4.49 10.66 8.22
C LEU A 68 4.99 11.41 9.47
N LEU A 69 5.86 12.42 9.31
CA LEU A 69 6.25 13.29 10.43
C LEU A 69 5.06 14.07 11.01
N SER A 70 4.16 14.55 10.14
CA SER A 70 3.09 15.44 10.56
C SER A 70 2.05 14.74 11.42
N TRP A 71 1.69 13.48 11.14
CA TRP A 71 0.76 12.74 12.00
C TRP A 71 1.33 12.51 13.39
N HIS A 72 2.57 12.04 13.50
CA HIS A 72 3.21 11.79 14.79
C HIS A 72 3.38 13.05 15.64
N LYS A 73 3.62 14.21 15.01
CA LYS A 73 3.72 15.51 15.70
C LYS A 73 2.35 16.13 16.02
N SER A 74 1.36 16.03 15.12
CA SER A 74 0.03 16.67 15.27
C SER A 74 -0.77 16.08 16.44
N ILE A 75 -0.60 14.79 16.75
CA ILE A 75 -1.31 14.14 17.87
C ILE A 75 -0.82 14.61 19.24
N CYS A 76 0.43 15.05 19.37
CA CYS A 76 0.91 15.74 20.57
C CYS A 76 0.21 17.10 20.82
N ILE A 77 -0.48 17.65 19.80
CA ILE A 77 -1.11 18.97 19.81
C ILE A 77 -2.63 18.83 19.92
N GLN A 78 -3.24 17.89 19.19
CA GLN A 78 -4.70 17.78 19.06
C GLN A 78 -5.41 17.07 20.23
N ALA A 79 -4.68 16.38 21.11
CA ALA A 79 -5.21 15.87 22.38
C ALA A 79 -5.79 16.97 23.31
N SER A 80 -5.61 18.26 22.97
CA SER A 80 -6.10 19.42 23.72
C SER A 80 -7.27 20.17 23.07
N ALA A 81 -7.76 19.79 21.87
CA ALA A 81 -8.81 20.54 21.18
C ALA A 81 -9.67 19.70 20.22
N VAL A 82 -10.96 19.53 20.54
CA VAL A 82 -11.94 18.84 19.68
C VAL A 82 -13.29 19.58 19.66
N GLN A 83 -13.76 19.93 18.46
CA GLN A 83 -15.20 19.96 18.10
C GLN A 83 -15.39 19.66 16.59
N PRO A 84 -16.47 18.96 16.17
CA PRO A 84 -16.70 18.55 14.77
C PRO A 84 -17.89 19.26 14.07
N VAL A 85 -17.92 19.24 12.73
CA VAL A 85 -19.04 19.68 11.86
C VAL A 85 -19.19 18.69 10.66
N PRO A 86 -20.40 18.36 10.15
CA PRO A 86 -20.62 17.23 9.23
C PRO A 86 -20.89 17.58 7.74
N SER A 87 -21.03 16.54 6.89
CA SER A 87 -20.96 16.58 5.41
C SER A 87 -22.12 15.89 4.65
N SER A 88 -22.25 16.18 3.33
CA SER A 88 -23.07 15.45 2.31
C SER A 88 -22.62 15.86 0.89
N GLY A 89 -22.81 15.13 -0.23
CA GLY A 89 -23.54 13.89 -0.54
C GLY A 89 -23.07 13.26 -1.88
N ARG A 90 -23.87 12.42 -2.58
CA ARG A 90 -23.38 11.55 -3.69
C ARG A 90 -24.37 11.33 -4.87
N GLY A 91 -23.89 10.85 -6.03
CA GLY A 91 -24.68 10.37 -7.20
C GLY A 91 -23.87 9.44 -8.15
N GLU A 92 -24.54 8.62 -8.99
CA GLU A 92 -23.95 7.45 -9.72
C GLU A 92 -24.32 7.33 -11.23
N PHE A 93 -23.65 6.43 -11.97
CA PHE A 93 -23.78 6.10 -13.43
C PHE A 93 -23.80 4.56 -13.70
N PRO A 94 -24.26 4.08 -14.88
CA PRO A 94 -24.04 2.69 -15.35
C PRO A 94 -23.39 2.52 -16.77
N THR A 95 -22.97 1.29 -17.10
CA THR A 95 -22.11 0.85 -18.24
C THR A 95 -22.76 -0.20 -19.17
N LEU A 96 -22.08 -0.67 -20.27
CA LEU A 96 -22.14 -2.07 -20.81
C LEU A 96 -21.13 -2.40 -21.97
N PHE A 97 -20.93 -3.70 -22.27
CA PHE A 97 -19.91 -4.38 -23.14
C PHE A 97 -20.36 -4.60 -24.63
N ASN A 98 -19.70 -5.27 -25.63
CA ASN A 98 -18.99 -6.59 -25.65
C ASN A 98 -18.32 -7.04 -27.02
N GLY A 99 -17.38 -8.02 -27.00
CA GLY A 99 -16.98 -9.00 -28.07
C GLY A 99 -16.05 -8.60 -29.27
N ASN A 100 -15.32 -9.49 -30.00
CA ASN A 100 -14.91 -10.91 -29.80
C ASN A 100 -13.81 -11.41 -30.84
N THR A 101 -12.89 -12.34 -30.46
CA THR A 101 -12.02 -13.33 -31.24
C THR A 101 -11.37 -13.03 -32.63
N ARG A 102 -10.19 -13.58 -33.06
CA ARG A 102 -8.98 -14.19 -32.42
C ARG A 102 -7.87 -14.45 -33.47
N ALA A 103 -6.61 -14.15 -33.15
CA ALA A 103 -5.38 -14.79 -33.69
C ALA A 103 -4.31 -14.77 -32.55
N PRO A 104 -3.06 -15.31 -32.68
CA PRO A 104 -2.11 -15.31 -31.57
C PRO A 104 -1.42 -13.94 -31.43
N ASP A 105 -2.23 -12.94 -31.07
CA ASP A 105 -1.83 -11.54 -31.03
C ASP A 105 -1.21 -11.18 -29.68
N LEU A 106 -0.15 -10.38 -29.75
CA LEU A 106 0.34 -9.62 -28.61
C LEU A 106 -0.68 -8.51 -28.33
N ILE A 107 -1.22 -8.51 -27.12
CA ILE A 107 -2.27 -7.57 -26.70
C ILE A 107 -1.73 -6.59 -25.66
N ASN A 108 -2.11 -5.32 -25.83
CA ASN A 108 -1.68 -4.21 -24.98
C ASN A 108 -2.39 -4.18 -23.62
N ARG A 109 -1.90 -3.34 -22.70
CA ARG A 109 -2.42 -3.22 -21.31
C ARG A 109 -3.92 -3.04 -21.22
N VAL A 110 -4.51 -2.14 -22.02
CA VAL A 110 -5.97 -1.87 -22.05
C VAL A 110 -6.77 -3.09 -22.50
N THR A 111 -6.20 -3.94 -23.37
CA THR A 111 -6.85 -5.17 -23.84
C THR A 111 -6.69 -6.30 -22.82
N VAL A 112 -5.51 -6.44 -22.21
CA VAL A 112 -5.31 -7.36 -21.09
C VAL A 112 -6.22 -6.98 -19.91
N GLY A 113 -6.33 -5.70 -19.56
CA GLY A 113 -7.20 -5.20 -18.48
C GLY A 113 -8.67 -5.58 -18.67
N ARG A 114 -9.17 -5.56 -19.90
CA ARG A 114 -10.55 -6.00 -20.21
C ARG A 114 -10.74 -7.51 -20.12
N LEU A 115 -9.76 -8.30 -20.52
CA LEU A 115 -9.79 -9.77 -20.40
C LEU A 115 -9.52 -10.26 -18.97
N ALA A 116 -8.75 -9.49 -18.20
CA ALA A 116 -8.39 -9.75 -16.82
C ALA A 116 -9.37 -9.13 -15.81
N ALA A 117 -10.50 -8.56 -16.26
CA ALA A 117 -11.54 -8.04 -15.38
C ALA A 117 -12.07 -9.13 -14.41
N ASP A 118 -12.13 -10.36 -14.89
CA ASP A 118 -12.55 -11.53 -14.12
C ASP A 118 -11.51 -11.97 -13.07
N LEU A 119 -10.26 -11.49 -13.09
CA LEU A 119 -9.28 -11.84 -12.04
C LEU A 119 -9.76 -11.44 -10.65
N GLN A 120 -10.65 -10.45 -10.56
CA GLN A 120 -11.17 -9.93 -9.30
C GLN A 120 -11.95 -10.97 -8.49
N HIS A 121 -12.55 -12.02 -9.09
CA HIS A 121 -13.24 -13.07 -8.32
C HIS A 121 -12.30 -14.11 -7.69
N TYR A 122 -11.03 -14.14 -8.11
CA TYR A 122 -9.99 -14.95 -7.48
C TYR A 122 -9.20 -14.19 -6.39
N VAL A 123 -9.37 -12.87 -6.28
CA VAL A 123 -8.67 -12.05 -5.28
C VAL A 123 -9.18 -12.42 -3.89
N VAL A 124 -8.25 -12.79 -3.00
CA VAL A 124 -8.47 -12.93 -1.56
C VAL A 124 -7.61 -11.90 -0.86
N GLY A 125 -8.15 -11.25 0.18
CA GLY A 125 -7.59 -10.02 0.73
C GLY A 125 -8.07 -8.79 -0.04
N THR A 126 -7.48 -7.63 0.24
CA THR A 126 -7.96 -6.35 -0.31
C THR A 126 -6.82 -5.42 -0.75
N GLU A 127 -7.10 -4.53 -1.70
CA GLU A 127 -6.26 -3.35 -1.92
C GLU A 127 -6.47 -2.37 -0.76
N GLY A 128 -5.39 -1.88 -0.16
CA GLY A 128 -5.45 -1.26 1.17
C GLY A 128 -6.32 -0.02 1.29
N HIS A 129 -6.61 0.68 0.19
CA HIS A 129 -7.51 1.85 0.20
C HIS A 129 -8.96 1.48 0.59
N SER A 130 -9.33 0.21 0.45
CA SER A 130 -10.61 -0.32 0.91
C SER A 130 -10.68 -0.50 2.43
N LEU A 131 -9.55 -0.53 3.15
CA LEU A 131 -9.53 -0.68 4.61
C LEU A 131 -9.92 0.61 5.36
N PHE A 132 -9.97 1.75 4.66
CA PHE A 132 -10.47 3.02 5.21
C PHE A 132 -11.99 3.18 5.12
N ASN A 133 -12.74 2.14 4.70
CA ASN A 133 -14.21 2.19 4.61
C ASN A 133 -14.87 2.48 5.96
N ASP A 134 -14.28 2.00 7.05
CA ASP A 134 -14.82 2.12 8.41
C ASP A 134 -14.38 3.43 9.10
N GLY A 135 -13.81 4.38 8.34
CA GLY A 135 -13.40 5.70 8.82
C GLY A 135 -12.43 5.67 9.99
N SER A 136 -11.69 4.58 10.15
CA SER A 136 -10.82 4.33 11.31
C SER A 136 -9.34 4.34 10.89
N PHE A 137 -8.48 4.87 11.76
CA PHE A 137 -7.05 5.05 11.47
C PHE A 137 -6.21 4.82 12.72
N TRP A 138 -5.10 4.11 12.54
CA TRP A 138 -4.18 3.70 13.60
C TRP A 138 -2.79 4.23 13.31
N LEU A 139 -2.07 4.66 14.35
CA LEU A 139 -0.64 4.92 14.24
C LEU A 139 0.18 3.73 14.75
N PRO A 140 1.31 3.42 14.08
CA PRO A 140 2.32 2.54 14.65
C PRO A 140 3.09 3.25 15.79
N GLU A 141 3.96 2.51 16.48
CA GLU A 141 4.87 3.09 17.47
C GLU A 141 5.87 4.10 16.88
N VAL A 142 6.42 4.97 17.73
CA VAL A 142 7.34 6.06 17.32
C VAL A 142 8.58 5.54 16.59
N ASP A 143 9.17 4.43 17.03
CA ASP A 143 10.37 3.86 16.38
C ASP A 143 10.05 3.27 15.00
N VAL A 144 8.89 2.60 14.89
CA VAL A 144 8.37 2.06 13.64
C VAL A 144 8.03 3.20 12.68
N ALA A 145 7.43 4.27 13.18
CA ALA A 145 7.12 5.48 12.44
C ALA A 145 8.36 6.21 11.94
N SER A 146 9.41 6.33 12.77
CA SER A 146 10.70 6.91 12.37
C SER A 146 11.31 6.08 11.23
N LYS A 147 11.30 4.76 11.34
CA LYS A 147 11.81 3.88 10.28
C LYS A 147 10.99 3.96 8.99
N LEU A 148 9.66 4.09 9.09
CA LEU A 148 8.77 4.26 7.96
C LEU A 148 8.96 5.61 7.27
N HIS A 149 9.10 6.67 8.07
CA HIS A 149 9.46 8.03 7.64
C HIS A 149 10.75 8.03 6.83
N ASP A 150 11.81 7.43 7.38
CA ASP A 150 13.10 7.37 6.72
C ASP A 150 12.96 6.61 5.38
N TRP A 151 12.36 5.41 5.41
CA TRP A 151 12.22 4.54 4.23
C TRP A 151 11.41 5.16 3.06
N ILE A 152 10.30 5.87 3.36
CA ILE A 152 9.47 6.48 2.31
C ILE A 152 10.17 7.70 1.67
N GLY A 153 11.09 8.33 2.40
CA GLY A 153 11.93 9.43 1.94
C GLY A 153 12.89 9.06 0.81
N ASN A 154 13.57 10.06 0.25
CA ASN A 154 14.44 9.88 -0.91
C ASN A 154 15.88 9.45 -0.56
N GLU A 155 16.33 9.69 0.67
CA GLU A 155 17.75 9.61 1.06
C GLU A 155 18.18 8.27 1.67
N VAL A 156 17.26 7.36 2.02
CA VAL A 156 17.61 6.12 2.73
C VAL A 156 18.32 5.08 1.86
N SER A 157 19.28 4.38 2.47
CA SER A 157 20.16 3.39 1.87
C SER A 157 19.49 2.12 1.35
N SER A 158 18.40 1.66 1.98
CA SER A 158 17.63 0.50 1.50
C SER A 158 16.26 0.91 0.95
N PRO A 159 15.89 0.45 -0.26
CA PRO A 159 14.53 0.58 -0.77
C PRO A 159 13.56 -0.44 -0.13
N THR A 160 14.03 -1.37 0.70
CA THR A 160 13.23 -2.42 1.33
C THR A 160 13.10 -2.17 2.83
N LEU A 161 11.90 -2.42 3.37
CA LEU A 161 11.63 -2.41 4.81
C LEU A 161 10.69 -3.58 5.15
N TRP A 162 11.01 -4.34 6.19
CA TRP A 162 10.10 -5.32 6.77
C TRP A 162 9.78 -4.93 8.21
N ILE A 163 8.49 -4.71 8.50
CA ILE A 163 8.01 -4.44 9.87
C ILE A 163 7.20 -5.66 10.33
N SER A 164 7.68 -6.29 11.39
CA SER A 164 7.01 -7.39 12.07
C SER A 164 6.51 -6.92 13.44
N SER A 165 5.35 -7.41 13.87
CA SER A 165 4.84 -7.20 15.23
C SER A 165 4.53 -8.54 15.88
N LEU A 166 4.07 -8.55 17.14
CA LEU A 166 3.44 -9.73 17.71
C LEU A 166 2.14 -10.08 16.96
N GLU A 167 1.71 -11.34 17.09
CA GLU A 167 0.41 -11.78 16.59
C GLU A 167 -0.68 -11.37 17.59
N PHE A 168 -1.65 -10.56 17.14
CA PHE A 168 -2.76 -10.07 17.96
C PHE A 168 -4.06 -10.77 17.57
N SER A 169 -4.91 -11.02 18.56
CA SER A 169 -6.28 -11.48 18.29
C SER A 169 -7.16 -10.29 17.88
N PRO A 170 -8.08 -10.45 16.91
CA PRO A 170 -9.11 -9.45 16.63
C PRO A 170 -9.89 -9.12 17.92
N PRO A 171 -10.23 -7.85 18.18
CA PRO A 171 -10.35 -6.75 17.20
C PRO A 171 -9.11 -5.87 17.01
N ASP A 172 -8.00 -6.11 17.72
CA ASP A 172 -6.88 -5.17 17.72
C ASP A 172 -6.07 -5.21 16.41
N VAL A 173 -5.60 -4.04 15.97
CA VAL A 173 -4.78 -3.91 14.74
C VAL A 173 -3.29 -3.99 15.12
N PRO A 174 -2.50 -4.90 14.50
CA PRO A 174 -1.06 -4.98 14.78
C PRO A 174 -0.29 -3.73 14.32
N SER A 175 0.79 -3.35 15.02
CA SER A 175 1.58 -2.15 14.67
C SER A 175 2.28 -2.26 13.31
N SER A 176 2.51 -3.47 12.80
CA SER A 176 2.97 -3.69 11.43
C SER A 176 1.89 -3.30 10.40
N ARG A 177 0.63 -3.74 10.60
CA ARG A 177 -0.51 -3.35 9.74
C ARG A 177 -0.80 -1.85 9.79
N ALA A 178 -0.71 -1.22 10.97
CA ALA A 178 -0.82 0.24 11.07
C ALA A 178 0.27 0.97 10.26
N ALA A 179 1.51 0.48 10.27
CA ALA A 179 2.59 1.04 9.45
C ALA A 179 2.31 0.91 7.94
N ALA A 180 1.78 -0.23 7.47
CA ALA A 180 1.36 -0.40 6.07
C ALA A 180 0.25 0.60 5.66
N LEU A 181 -0.75 0.80 6.52
CA LEU A 181 -1.82 1.79 6.29
C LEU A 181 -1.28 3.22 6.26
N ASN A 182 -0.31 3.56 7.14
CA ASN A 182 0.33 4.87 7.16
C ASN A 182 1.15 5.13 5.89
N ALA A 183 1.95 4.15 5.45
CA ALA A 183 2.70 4.23 4.19
C ALA A 183 1.78 4.46 2.99
N LEU A 184 0.65 3.74 2.96
CA LEU A 184 -0.36 3.86 1.91
C LEU A 184 -0.98 5.25 1.87
N VAL A 185 -1.47 5.79 3.00
CA VAL A 185 -2.07 7.14 3.01
C VAL A 185 -1.02 8.21 2.70
N ALA A 186 0.21 8.05 3.18
CA ALA A 186 1.30 9.00 2.93
C ALA A 186 1.64 9.05 1.43
N ALA A 187 1.80 7.90 0.79
CA ALA A 187 2.01 7.80 -0.65
C ALA A 187 0.82 8.38 -1.44
N TRP A 188 -0.40 7.99 -1.10
CA TRP A 188 -1.62 8.40 -1.79
C TRP A 188 -1.96 9.89 -1.64
N THR A 189 -1.63 10.49 -0.49
CA THR A 189 -1.81 11.94 -0.27
C THR A 189 -0.72 12.74 -0.97
N ALA A 190 0.50 12.19 -1.10
CA ALA A 190 1.62 12.82 -1.80
C ALA A 190 1.61 12.67 -3.33
N GLU A 191 0.72 11.84 -3.88
CA GLU A 191 0.69 11.38 -5.28
C GLU A 191 1.94 10.56 -5.67
N LEU A 192 2.43 9.73 -4.75
CA LEU A 192 3.52 8.79 -4.98
C LEU A 192 2.95 7.46 -5.53
N PRO A 193 3.27 7.05 -6.78
CA PRO A 193 2.66 5.87 -7.41
C PRO A 193 2.86 4.57 -6.61
N ILE A 194 1.73 3.96 -6.24
CA ILE A 194 1.67 2.85 -5.30
C ILE A 194 0.72 1.72 -5.76
N ILE A 195 1.15 0.48 -5.52
CA ILE A 195 0.30 -0.71 -5.45
C ILE A 195 0.35 -1.28 -4.04
N SER A 196 -0.77 -1.83 -3.56
CA SER A 196 -0.84 -2.40 -2.21
C SER A 196 -1.72 -3.63 -2.15
N HIS A 197 -1.38 -4.60 -1.31
CA HIS A 197 -2.24 -5.73 -1.01
C HIS A 197 -2.15 -6.11 0.46
N PHE A 198 -3.31 -6.29 1.08
CA PHE A 198 -3.46 -6.72 2.46
C PHE A 198 -4.02 -8.15 2.41
N CYS A 199 -3.15 -9.11 2.70
CA CYS A 199 -3.47 -10.52 2.65
C CYS A 199 -4.54 -10.88 3.69
N GLU A 200 -5.43 -11.78 3.27
CA GLU A 200 -6.33 -12.49 4.16
C GLU A 200 -6.18 -13.99 3.89
N ARG A 201 -6.29 -14.82 4.94
CA ARG A 201 -6.29 -16.27 4.79
C ARG A 201 -7.65 -16.74 4.25
N PRO A 202 -7.72 -17.41 3.08
CA PRO A 202 -8.99 -17.91 2.54
C PRO A 202 -9.72 -18.83 3.53
N ARG A 203 -11.04 -18.70 3.62
CA ARG A 203 -11.86 -19.50 4.55
C ARG A 203 -12.10 -20.90 3.98
N PHE A 204 -11.76 -21.95 4.72
CA PHE A 204 -11.93 -23.35 4.29
C PHE A 204 -13.35 -23.69 3.76
N ALA A 205 -14.39 -23.05 4.31
CA ALA A 205 -15.78 -23.28 3.92
C ALA A 205 -16.11 -22.86 2.46
N THR A 206 -15.27 -22.03 1.83
CA THR A 206 -15.47 -21.57 0.43
C THR A 206 -14.54 -22.27 -0.56
N LEU A 207 -13.79 -23.29 -0.14
CA LEU A 207 -12.78 -23.95 -0.99
C LEU A 207 -13.23 -25.32 -1.49
N ALA A 208 -12.85 -25.64 -2.73
CA ALA A 208 -12.89 -27.00 -3.25
C ALA A 208 -11.96 -27.90 -2.42
N ARG A 209 -12.31 -29.18 -2.26
CA ARG A 209 -11.75 -30.09 -1.24
C ARG A 209 -10.24 -30.39 -1.35
N ASP A 210 -9.60 -30.03 -2.46
CA ASP A 210 -8.24 -30.46 -2.80
C ASP A 210 -7.29 -29.27 -3.13
N ARG A 211 -7.54 -28.07 -2.60
CA ARG A 211 -6.70 -26.88 -2.84
C ARG A 211 -6.03 -26.36 -1.57
N ASP A 212 -4.73 -26.03 -1.67
CA ASP A 212 -3.96 -25.40 -0.59
C ASP A 212 -4.43 -23.96 -0.35
N VAL A 213 -4.83 -23.66 0.89
CA VAL A 213 -5.31 -22.33 1.31
C VAL A 213 -4.28 -21.23 1.01
N GLU A 214 -3.02 -21.51 1.33
CA GLU A 214 -1.91 -20.57 1.16
C GLU A 214 -1.64 -20.25 -0.31
N LYS A 215 -1.73 -21.23 -1.21
CA LYS A 215 -1.58 -21.02 -2.66
C LYS A 215 -2.68 -20.13 -3.22
N ILE A 216 -3.93 -20.40 -2.83
CA ILE A 216 -5.10 -19.61 -3.27
C ILE A 216 -4.94 -18.14 -2.84
N GLY A 217 -4.52 -17.90 -1.59
CA GLY A 217 -4.25 -16.53 -1.11
C GLY A 217 -3.11 -15.85 -1.88
N LEU A 218 -2.01 -16.56 -2.14
CA LEU A 218 -0.88 -16.00 -2.91
C LEU A 218 -1.24 -15.69 -4.36
N LEU A 219 -2.03 -16.56 -5.01
CA LEU A 219 -2.53 -16.35 -6.36
C LEU A 219 -3.48 -15.16 -6.43
N GLY A 220 -4.42 -15.07 -5.48
CA GLY A 220 -5.33 -13.94 -5.32
C GLY A 220 -4.59 -12.60 -5.07
N MET A 221 -3.52 -12.62 -4.27
CA MET A 221 -2.61 -11.48 -4.10
C MET A 221 -1.93 -11.08 -5.41
N VAL A 222 -1.34 -12.04 -6.14
CA VAL A 222 -0.66 -11.74 -7.42
C VAL A 222 -1.65 -11.18 -8.45
N TYR A 223 -2.86 -11.73 -8.52
CA TYR A 223 -3.95 -11.20 -9.35
C TYR A 223 -4.41 -9.80 -8.92
N SER A 224 -4.46 -9.51 -7.62
CA SER A 224 -4.74 -8.16 -7.11
C SER A 224 -3.68 -7.15 -7.56
N LEU A 225 -2.39 -7.52 -7.52
CA LEU A 225 -1.29 -6.66 -7.98
C LEU A 225 -1.30 -6.49 -9.51
N ILE A 226 -1.59 -7.54 -10.27
CA ILE A 226 -1.79 -7.48 -11.73
C ILE A 226 -2.95 -6.54 -12.07
N ALA A 227 -4.11 -6.68 -11.43
CA ALA A 227 -5.27 -5.83 -11.67
C ALA A 227 -4.97 -4.34 -11.36
N GLN A 228 -4.20 -4.06 -10.32
CA GLN A 228 -3.73 -2.70 -10.01
C GLN A 228 -2.76 -2.15 -11.06
N LEU A 229 -1.83 -2.97 -11.55
CA LEU A 229 -0.86 -2.57 -12.59
C LEU A 229 -1.52 -2.35 -13.96
N LEU A 230 -2.60 -3.07 -14.25
CA LEU A 230 -3.40 -2.89 -15.47
C LEU A 230 -4.21 -1.58 -15.49
N GLN A 231 -4.36 -0.90 -14.35
CA GLN A 231 -4.98 0.44 -14.23
C GLN A 231 -3.99 1.60 -14.42
N PHE A 232 -2.71 1.34 -14.71
CA PHE A 232 -1.77 2.42 -15.02
C PHE A 232 -1.85 2.79 -16.49
N GLU A 233 -1.97 4.09 -16.78
CA GLU A 233 -1.99 4.64 -18.14
C GLU A 233 -0.95 5.77 -18.25
N PHE A 234 -0.08 5.68 -19.25
CA PHE A 234 0.99 6.67 -19.50
C PHE A 234 1.44 6.60 -20.96
N GLU A 235 2.04 7.68 -21.46
CA GLU A 235 2.55 7.72 -22.83
C GLU A 235 3.73 6.76 -23.00
N GLY A 236 3.75 6.04 -24.13
CA GLY A 236 4.82 5.08 -24.43
C GLY A 236 4.74 3.75 -23.68
N ASP A 237 3.57 3.35 -23.16
CA ASP A 237 3.37 2.02 -22.59
C ASP A 237 3.67 0.90 -23.61
N ALA A 238 4.82 0.25 -23.42
CA ALA A 238 5.31 -0.86 -24.24
C ALA A 238 4.87 -2.23 -23.70
N PHE A 239 3.88 -2.29 -22.80
CA PHE A 239 3.38 -3.56 -22.29
C PHE A 239 2.59 -4.33 -23.35
N GLU A 240 3.15 -5.47 -23.75
CA GLU A 240 2.52 -6.47 -24.59
C GLU A 240 2.51 -7.83 -23.89
N PHE A 241 1.41 -8.56 -23.98
CA PHE A 241 1.31 -9.91 -23.45
C PHE A 241 0.56 -10.84 -24.41
N VAL A 242 0.90 -12.13 -24.39
CA VAL A 242 0.26 -13.12 -25.28
C VAL A 242 -1.16 -13.41 -24.79
N GLN A 243 -2.18 -13.17 -25.62
CA GLN A 243 -3.59 -13.37 -25.23
C GLN A 243 -3.85 -14.77 -24.65
N SER A 244 -3.34 -15.83 -25.28
CA SER A 244 -3.52 -17.22 -24.83
C SER A 244 -2.81 -17.57 -23.51
N ARG A 245 -2.01 -16.65 -22.96
CA ARG A 245 -1.50 -16.71 -21.58
C ARG A 245 -2.43 -15.99 -20.60
N VAL A 246 -3.09 -14.91 -21.00
CA VAL A 246 -4.15 -14.25 -20.18
C VAL A 246 -5.31 -15.21 -19.93
N GLU A 247 -5.72 -15.96 -20.97
CA GLU A 247 -6.77 -16.97 -20.91
C GLU A 247 -6.44 -18.15 -19.95
N LYS A 248 -5.18 -18.29 -19.50
CA LYS A 248 -4.76 -19.29 -18.50
C LYS A 248 -4.78 -18.78 -17.07
N LEU A 249 -5.21 -17.54 -16.83
CA LEU A 249 -5.32 -16.97 -15.48
C LEU A 249 -6.67 -17.35 -14.85
N ASP A 250 -6.89 -18.66 -14.73
CA ASP A 250 -8.15 -19.31 -14.34
C ASP A 250 -8.19 -19.70 -12.84
N GLY A 251 -7.28 -19.16 -12.04
CA GLY A 251 -7.19 -19.46 -10.62
C GLY A 251 -6.73 -20.89 -10.29
N SER A 252 -6.22 -21.67 -11.25
CA SER A 252 -5.60 -22.98 -11.03
C SER A 252 -4.16 -22.90 -10.49
N ASP A 253 -3.59 -24.01 -10.03
CA ASP A 253 -2.17 -24.04 -9.64
C ASP A 253 -1.25 -23.83 -10.86
N GLU A 254 -1.68 -24.33 -12.03
CA GLU A 254 -1.02 -24.19 -13.32
C GLU A 254 -0.93 -22.72 -13.78
N SER A 255 -1.87 -21.87 -13.33
CA SER A 255 -1.87 -20.44 -13.65
C SER A 255 -0.72 -19.66 -12.98
N TRP A 256 -0.15 -20.16 -11.87
CA TRP A 256 0.82 -19.44 -11.03
C TRP A 256 2.06 -18.93 -11.80
N ALA A 257 2.70 -19.78 -12.60
CA ALA A 257 3.87 -19.38 -13.39
C ALA A 257 3.52 -18.29 -14.42
N THR A 258 2.34 -18.39 -15.02
CA THR A 258 1.84 -17.40 -16.01
C THR A 258 1.48 -16.07 -15.33
N ALA A 259 0.96 -16.13 -14.10
CA ALA A 259 0.68 -14.96 -13.27
C ALA A 259 1.98 -14.23 -12.89
N LEU A 260 3.02 -14.95 -12.45
CA LEU A 260 4.33 -14.35 -12.18
C LEU A 260 4.98 -13.75 -13.44
N ASP A 261 4.89 -14.43 -14.59
CA ASP A 261 5.37 -13.87 -15.87
C ASP A 261 4.65 -12.55 -16.21
N MET A 262 3.33 -12.50 -16.06
CA MET A 262 2.54 -11.27 -16.30
C MET A 262 2.90 -10.16 -15.30
N LEU A 263 3.00 -10.47 -14.01
CA LEU A 263 3.40 -9.51 -12.99
C LEU A 263 4.80 -8.94 -13.26
N SER A 264 5.76 -9.79 -13.67
CA SER A 264 7.12 -9.36 -14.03
C SER A 264 7.11 -8.42 -15.23
N ALA A 265 6.32 -8.73 -16.26
CA ALA A 265 6.21 -7.89 -17.46
C ALA A 265 5.51 -6.56 -17.17
N LEU A 266 4.43 -6.55 -16.37
CA LEU A 266 3.73 -5.34 -15.95
C LEU A 266 4.61 -4.43 -15.11
N LEU A 267 5.35 -4.97 -14.13
CA LEU A 267 6.29 -4.20 -13.32
C LEU A 267 7.41 -3.58 -14.16
N GLN A 268 7.98 -4.33 -15.10
CA GLN A 268 8.98 -3.80 -16.04
C GLN A 268 8.43 -2.69 -16.93
N ALA A 269 7.18 -2.83 -17.37
CA ALA A 269 6.53 -1.86 -18.24
C ALA A 269 5.95 -0.63 -17.51
N THR A 270 5.93 -0.56 -16.17
CA THR A 270 5.38 0.59 -15.41
C THR A 270 6.50 1.41 -14.74
N PRO A 271 7.25 2.24 -15.48
CA PRO A 271 8.46 2.93 -15.00
C PRO A 271 8.21 4.01 -13.94
N HIS A 272 6.96 4.48 -13.79
CA HIS A 272 6.58 5.48 -12.80
C HIS A 272 6.25 4.88 -11.42
N LEU A 273 6.08 3.54 -11.31
CA LEU A 273 5.81 2.91 -10.02
C LEU A 273 6.96 3.16 -9.03
N ARG A 274 6.64 3.53 -7.79
CA ARG A 274 7.64 3.85 -6.75
C ARG A 274 7.47 3.06 -5.47
N THR A 275 6.29 2.51 -5.20
CA THR A 275 6.01 1.85 -3.91
C THR A 275 5.15 0.60 -4.10
N CYS A 276 5.53 -0.49 -3.43
CA CYS A 276 4.72 -1.69 -3.26
C CYS A 276 4.61 -2.00 -1.76
N VAL A 277 3.37 -2.15 -1.25
CA VAL A 277 3.07 -2.47 0.15
C VAL A 277 2.37 -3.81 0.22
N ILE A 278 2.88 -4.75 1.02
CA ILE A 278 2.28 -6.08 1.20
C ILE A 278 2.19 -6.40 2.68
N ASP A 279 0.96 -6.56 3.16
CA ASP A 279 0.65 -6.82 4.56
C ASP A 279 0.09 -8.23 4.76
N GLY A 280 0.43 -8.88 5.87
CA GLY A 280 -0.10 -10.19 6.25
C GLY A 280 0.51 -11.38 5.49
N LEU A 281 1.63 -11.19 4.78
CA LEU A 281 2.23 -12.24 3.93
C LEU A 281 2.59 -13.52 4.72
N ASN A 282 2.84 -13.40 6.03
CA ASN A 282 3.06 -14.53 6.94
C ASN A 282 1.91 -15.56 6.91
N ASP A 283 0.65 -15.11 6.81
CA ASP A 283 -0.57 -15.93 6.84
C ASP A 283 -0.64 -16.95 5.69
N LEU A 284 0.13 -16.66 4.62
CA LEU A 284 0.20 -17.41 3.36
C LEU A 284 1.55 -18.13 3.16
N THR A 285 2.44 -18.11 4.14
CA THR A 285 3.80 -18.69 4.02
C THR A 285 3.95 -20.11 4.56
N PHE A 286 2.85 -20.76 4.94
CA PHE A 286 2.88 -22.13 5.48
C PHE A 286 2.84 -23.21 4.38
N ALA A 287 3.38 -24.39 4.69
CA ALA A 287 3.41 -25.57 3.82
C ALA A 287 3.79 -25.25 2.36
N ALA A 288 2.93 -25.59 1.39
CA ALA A 288 3.22 -25.38 -0.04
C ALA A 288 3.31 -23.88 -0.43
N GLY A 289 2.65 -23.00 0.31
CA GLY A 289 2.73 -21.54 0.14
C GLY A 289 4.13 -20.97 0.33
N ALA A 290 4.99 -21.62 1.12
CA ALA A 290 6.37 -21.16 1.34
C ALA A 290 7.17 -21.07 0.03
N SER A 291 7.02 -22.07 -0.86
CA SER A 291 7.74 -22.11 -2.14
C SER A 291 7.24 -21.07 -3.14
N TRP A 292 5.93 -20.84 -3.17
CA TRP A 292 5.29 -19.82 -3.99
C TRP A 292 5.64 -18.41 -3.51
N CYS A 293 5.51 -18.14 -2.21
CA CYS A 293 5.91 -16.87 -1.60
C CYS A 293 7.38 -16.56 -1.89
N ASN A 294 8.27 -17.56 -1.79
CA ASN A 294 9.67 -17.40 -2.19
C ASN A 294 9.82 -16.99 -3.67
N GLY A 295 9.14 -17.65 -4.60
CA GLY A 295 9.19 -17.29 -6.04
C GLY A 295 8.67 -15.87 -6.32
N PHE A 296 7.62 -15.46 -5.62
CA PHE A 296 7.06 -14.11 -5.67
C PHE A 296 8.04 -13.05 -5.12
N LEU A 297 8.64 -13.27 -3.95
CA LEU A 297 9.63 -12.36 -3.37
C LEU A 297 10.88 -12.27 -4.26
N GLN A 298 11.37 -13.38 -4.81
CA GLN A 298 12.47 -13.38 -5.78
C GLN A 298 12.16 -12.50 -7.00
N LEU A 299 10.92 -12.54 -7.52
CA LEU A 299 10.49 -11.66 -8.61
C LEU A 299 10.54 -10.18 -8.21
N LEU A 300 9.96 -9.80 -7.06
CA LEU A 300 9.95 -8.42 -6.59
C LEU A 300 11.37 -7.87 -6.34
N PHE A 301 12.22 -8.61 -5.64
CA PHE A 301 13.59 -8.19 -5.35
C PHE A 301 14.49 -8.21 -6.59
N ARG A 302 14.22 -9.08 -7.58
CA ARG A 302 14.86 -9.01 -8.90
C ARG A 302 14.45 -7.75 -9.64
N HIS A 303 13.15 -7.44 -9.70
CA HIS A 303 12.66 -6.21 -10.32
C HIS A 303 13.30 -4.97 -9.67
N GLN A 304 13.24 -4.87 -8.34
CA GLN A 304 13.86 -3.78 -7.55
C GLN A 304 15.34 -3.54 -7.90
N LYS A 305 16.13 -4.60 -8.08
CA LYS A 305 17.56 -4.51 -8.43
C LYS A 305 17.80 -4.11 -9.89
N SER A 306 16.88 -4.44 -10.79
CA SER A 306 16.96 -4.12 -12.24
C SER A 306 16.33 -2.79 -12.61
N PHE A 307 15.53 -2.20 -11.72
CA PHE A 307 14.75 -1.00 -11.98
C PHE A 307 15.66 0.24 -11.96
N ALA A 308 15.58 1.08 -13.01
CA ALA A 308 16.41 2.27 -13.13
C ALA A 308 16.03 3.39 -12.14
N GLY A 309 14.82 3.34 -11.58
CA GLY A 309 14.35 4.27 -10.53
C GLY A 309 14.43 3.66 -9.12
N ARG A 310 13.75 4.29 -8.16
CA ARG A 310 13.63 3.79 -6.78
C ARG A 310 12.29 3.06 -6.60
N PHE A 311 12.30 1.72 -6.67
CA PHE A 311 11.14 0.88 -6.35
C PHE A 311 11.20 0.42 -4.89
N ARG A 312 10.40 1.06 -4.03
CA ARG A 312 10.34 0.75 -2.59
C ARG A 312 9.42 -0.43 -2.32
N ILE A 313 9.84 -1.35 -1.46
CA ILE A 313 9.05 -2.49 -1.00
C ILE A 313 8.88 -2.39 0.52
N LEU A 314 7.63 -2.36 0.99
CA LEU A 314 7.27 -2.51 2.40
C LEU A 314 6.56 -3.85 2.58
N LEU A 315 7.13 -4.71 3.43
CA LEU A 315 6.49 -5.94 3.88
C LEU A 315 6.08 -5.77 5.33
N THR A 316 4.85 -6.17 5.68
CA THR A 316 4.37 -6.14 7.06
C THR A 316 3.76 -7.47 7.48
N THR A 317 4.09 -7.95 8.69
CA THR A 317 3.64 -9.25 9.20
C THR A 317 3.16 -9.17 10.64
N ALA A 318 2.14 -9.95 10.98
CA ALA A 318 1.75 -10.23 12.36
C ALA A 318 2.44 -11.54 12.78
N GLY A 319 3.40 -11.47 13.68
CA GLY A 319 4.37 -12.55 13.90
C GLY A 319 5.48 -12.60 12.84
N GLY A 320 6.29 -13.66 12.92
CA GLY A 320 7.45 -13.88 12.04
C GLY A 320 7.10 -14.63 10.76
N SER A 321 7.89 -14.42 9.70
CA SER A 321 7.88 -15.29 8.51
C SER A 321 9.31 -15.63 8.12
N ARG A 322 9.64 -16.93 8.16
CA ARG A 322 10.96 -17.42 7.74
C ARG A 322 11.24 -17.12 6.26
N VAL A 323 10.22 -17.20 5.41
CA VAL A 323 10.35 -16.92 3.98
C VAL A 323 10.74 -15.46 3.77
N VAL A 324 10.08 -14.50 4.43
CA VAL A 324 10.47 -13.08 4.37
C VAL A 324 11.86 -12.84 4.95
N GLN A 325 12.18 -13.53 6.06
CA GLN A 325 13.49 -13.46 6.71
C GLN A 325 14.65 -13.86 5.79
N ASP A 326 14.44 -14.84 4.89
CA ASP A 326 15.48 -15.31 3.97
C ASP A 326 15.76 -14.30 2.83
N HIS A 327 14.89 -13.30 2.60
CA HIS A 327 15.05 -12.28 1.56
C HIS A 327 15.45 -10.87 2.06
N VAL A 328 15.07 -10.49 3.29
CA VAL A 328 15.27 -9.12 3.79
C VAL A 328 16.51 -9.02 4.69
N SER A 329 17.41 -8.07 4.43
CA SER A 329 18.61 -7.78 5.24
C SER A 329 18.25 -7.47 6.70
N ILE A 330 19.07 -7.88 7.68
CA ILE A 330 18.84 -7.62 9.11
C ILE A 330 18.68 -6.12 9.41
N ALA A 331 19.43 -5.26 8.72
CA ALA A 331 19.36 -3.79 8.89
C ALA A 331 18.01 -3.19 8.46
N ASP A 332 17.27 -3.90 7.62
CA ASP A 332 15.99 -3.49 7.02
C ASP A 332 14.80 -4.15 7.75
N ARG A 333 15.04 -4.80 8.89
CA ARG A 333 14.01 -5.42 9.73
C ARG A 333 13.71 -4.56 10.94
N VAL A 334 12.43 -4.36 11.21
CA VAL A 334 11.91 -3.74 12.43
C VAL A 334 10.98 -4.74 13.10
N PHE A 335 11.13 -4.88 14.42
CA PHE A 335 10.22 -5.69 15.24
C PHE A 335 9.64 -4.80 16.35
N THR A 336 8.33 -4.86 16.51
CA THR A 336 7.57 -4.16 17.56
C THR A 336 6.89 -5.19 18.47
N GLN A 337 6.81 -4.88 19.77
CA GLN A 337 6.12 -5.71 20.77
C GLN A 337 4.82 -5.08 21.29
N THR A 338 4.48 -3.86 20.87
CA THR A 338 3.50 -3.02 21.58
C THR A 338 2.23 -2.77 20.75
N GLU A 339 1.18 -2.32 21.44
CA GLU A 339 -0.14 -2.05 20.86
C GLU A 339 -0.14 -0.83 19.93
N THR A 340 -1.01 -0.84 18.91
CA THR A 340 -1.28 0.36 18.11
C THR A 340 -2.08 1.39 18.90
N ARG A 341 -1.87 2.67 18.59
CA ARG A 341 -2.82 3.71 19.00
C ARG A 341 -3.84 3.89 17.87
N GLU A 342 -5.07 3.42 18.09
CA GLU A 342 -6.22 3.91 17.33
C GLU A 342 -6.38 5.40 17.64
N VAL A 343 -6.28 6.24 16.60
CA VAL A 343 -6.32 7.71 16.74
C VAL A 343 -7.60 8.30 16.16
N ILE A 344 -8.27 7.56 15.28
CA ILE A 344 -9.56 7.93 14.71
C ILE A 344 -10.45 6.68 14.67
N ARG A 345 -11.69 6.83 15.10
CA ARG A 345 -12.76 5.83 15.00
C ARG A 345 -14.00 6.49 14.39
N ASN A 346 -14.60 5.88 13.38
CA ASN A 346 -15.80 6.41 12.70
C ASN A 346 -15.67 7.90 12.26
N GLY A 347 -14.47 8.33 11.83
CA GLY A 347 -14.19 9.70 11.42
C GLY A 347 -14.05 10.73 12.54
N GLN A 348 -14.03 10.32 13.81
CA GLN A 348 -13.78 11.20 14.95
C GLN A 348 -12.46 10.86 15.64
N TRP A 349 -11.73 11.88 16.09
CA TRP A 349 -10.53 11.69 16.91
C TRP A 349 -10.87 10.89 18.17
N TYR A 350 -10.14 9.80 18.38
CA TYR A 350 -10.30 8.90 19.51
C TYR A 350 -9.03 8.97 20.34
N ASP A 351 -9.14 9.32 21.62
CA ASP A 351 -8.00 9.36 22.53
C ASP A 351 -8.17 8.35 23.67
N ARG A 352 -7.38 7.27 23.63
CA ARG A 352 -7.39 6.19 24.62
C ARG A 352 -6.53 6.54 25.85
N LEU A 353 -6.63 7.78 26.33
CA LEU A 353 -6.02 8.23 27.60
C LEU A 353 -6.84 7.70 28.79
N GLY A 354 -6.77 6.39 29.04
CA GLY A 354 -7.50 5.76 30.14
C GLY A 354 -7.34 4.24 30.22
N SER A 355 -6.24 3.79 30.83
CA SER A 355 -6.08 2.49 31.51
C SER A 355 -5.00 2.64 32.57
#